data_AF-A0A640W5A3-F1
#
_entry.id   AF-A0A640W5A3-F1
#
_cell.length_a   1.000
_cell.length_b   1.000
_cell.length_c   1.000
_cell.angle_alpha   90.00
_cell.angle_beta   90.00
_cell.angle_gamma   90.00
#
_symmetry.space_group_name_H-M   'P 1'
#
loop_
_entity.id
_entity.type
_entity.pdbx_description
1 polymer ?
#
loop_
_entity_poly.entity_id
_entity_poly.type
_entity_poly.pdbx_seq_one_letter_code
_entity_poly.pdbx_strand_id
1 'polypeptide(L)'
;GMVSEEDAKIATIQAILISIDLENTRAGDKTCMEIWDRIYSITSFFVGTADDLTPYEYIEALNKIFDGNFSIATLTESELSKIREELKKMNTPKIYGGSGIISIDPAHPEKWNEMMNETKGMRFMGQRYVPDSYIFQQLVSPLVGMYVGDGKPFTMEYTEGGAARCFPRGLDVMAVLGSDDALDIIEKEGDADYAGENTSYHKQLEMLRNEFGNLSIEEWNRNLYFGWLFSLQPLLHGFDESYPVFMRSKEWRYKELQTCLASWTELRHDTILYAKQSYTARLTAMPVKSKGYVEPVPEFYLRLKALVNMTLNGLKSLDALNESQEYRMEKLASILDEALKISIDELEGKSIEQYETFFTGFIDAISDITRGYNREAIKTTMVADVHTDLNTMKCLEEGVGYIDLVIVAYEDNGNIYLSAGPIFSYYEFKQPIDDRLTDEKWEEMGAFSTLAPWQQEIYPK
;
A
#
# COMPACT_ATOMS: atom_id res chain seq x y z
N GLY A 1 0.03 -29.73 -3.88
CA GLY A 1 0.25 -28.47 -3.17
C GLY A 1 1.72 -28.11 -3.19
N MET A 2 2.48 -28.67 -2.25
CA MET A 2 3.91 -28.41 -2.08
C MET A 2 4.81 -29.07 -3.14
N VAL A 3 6.05 -28.59 -3.16
CA VAL A 3 7.21 -29.09 -3.90
C VAL A 3 7.68 -30.45 -3.33
N SER A 4 8.26 -31.33 -4.14
CA SER A 4 8.74 -32.65 -3.66
C SER A 4 9.96 -32.53 -2.73
N GLU A 5 10.25 -33.54 -1.92
CA GLU A 5 11.44 -33.51 -1.04
C GLU A 5 12.76 -33.41 -1.83
N GLU A 6 12.82 -34.02 -3.02
CA GLU A 6 13.94 -33.96 -3.95
C GLU A 6 14.09 -32.56 -4.58
N ASP A 7 12.99 -31.98 -5.08
CA ASP A 7 12.99 -30.62 -5.63
C ASP A 7 13.31 -29.58 -4.56
N ALA A 8 12.74 -29.71 -3.35
CA ALA A 8 13.04 -28.85 -2.20
C ALA A 8 14.50 -29.00 -1.74
N LYS A 9 15.12 -30.17 -1.96
CA LYS A 9 16.55 -30.40 -1.71
C LYS A 9 17.40 -29.71 -2.77
N ILE A 10 17.06 -29.84 -4.05
CA ILE A 10 17.71 -29.14 -5.16
C ILE A 10 17.62 -27.62 -4.95
N ALA A 11 16.45 -27.08 -4.61
CA ALA A 11 16.24 -25.67 -4.31
C ALA A 11 17.06 -25.18 -3.09
N THR A 12 17.18 -26.01 -2.02
CA THR A 12 18.05 -25.66 -0.88
C THR A 12 19.51 -25.54 -1.32
N ILE A 13 20.00 -26.49 -2.13
CA ILE A 13 21.39 -26.50 -2.63
C ILE A 13 21.64 -25.32 -3.59
N GLN A 14 20.68 -25.00 -4.46
CA GLN A 14 20.75 -23.84 -5.36
C GLN A 14 20.81 -22.52 -4.58
N ALA A 15 20.00 -22.35 -3.53
CA ALA A 15 20.04 -21.16 -2.69
C ALA A 15 21.37 -21.00 -1.94
N ILE A 16 21.93 -22.10 -1.41
CA ILE A 16 23.28 -22.14 -0.83
C ILE A 16 24.32 -21.67 -1.85
N LEU A 17 24.32 -22.25 -3.06
CA LEU A 17 25.27 -21.90 -4.13
C LEU A 17 25.18 -20.42 -4.52
N ILE A 18 23.97 -19.93 -4.82
CA ILE A 18 23.72 -18.53 -5.20
C ILE A 18 24.26 -17.57 -4.13
N SER A 19 24.03 -17.88 -2.85
CA SER A 19 24.45 -17.03 -1.73
C SER A 19 25.98 -16.90 -1.62
N ILE A 20 26.70 -18.00 -1.82
CA ILE A 20 28.17 -18.03 -1.80
C ILE A 20 28.76 -17.40 -3.07
N ASP A 21 28.15 -17.68 -4.22
CA ASP A 21 28.59 -17.16 -5.51
C ASP A 21 28.40 -15.63 -5.60
N LEU A 22 27.45 -15.03 -4.87
CA LEU A 22 27.32 -13.56 -4.75
C LEU A 22 28.58 -12.93 -4.13
N GLU A 23 29.07 -13.46 -3.01
CA GLU A 23 30.25 -12.92 -2.30
C GLU A 23 31.54 -13.11 -3.12
N ASN A 24 31.64 -14.23 -3.86
CA ASN A 24 32.87 -14.66 -4.51
C ASN A 24 32.97 -14.24 -5.99
N THR A 25 31.84 -14.07 -6.70
CA THR A 25 31.82 -13.63 -8.10
C THR A 25 31.98 -12.12 -8.19
N ARG A 26 32.73 -11.63 -9.20
CA ARG A 26 32.89 -10.20 -9.47
C ARG A 26 32.32 -9.82 -10.84
N ALA A 27 31.65 -8.68 -10.89
CA ALA A 27 31.18 -8.03 -12.12
C ALA A 27 31.85 -6.66 -12.24
N GLY A 28 33.03 -6.65 -12.88
CA GLY A 28 33.89 -5.47 -12.94
C GLY A 28 34.72 -5.29 -11.67
N ASP A 29 34.68 -4.10 -11.09
CA ASP A 29 35.39 -3.75 -9.85
C ASP A 29 34.70 -4.30 -8.59
N LYS A 30 33.40 -4.57 -8.63
CA LYS A 30 32.59 -5.02 -7.48
C LYS A 30 32.30 -6.51 -7.48
N THR A 31 32.04 -7.07 -6.30
CA THR A 31 31.38 -8.37 -6.12
C THR A 31 29.93 -8.32 -6.60
N CYS A 32 29.35 -9.49 -6.89
CA CYS A 32 27.92 -9.58 -7.17
C CYS A 32 27.08 -9.27 -5.93
N MET A 33 27.58 -9.55 -4.72
CA MET A 33 26.98 -9.14 -3.45
C MET A 33 26.86 -7.61 -3.35
N GLU A 34 27.95 -6.84 -3.52
CA GLU A 34 27.92 -5.36 -3.46
C GLU A 34 26.94 -4.72 -4.47
N ILE A 35 26.67 -5.39 -5.59
CA ILE A 35 25.70 -4.94 -6.60
C ILE A 35 24.27 -5.31 -6.17
N TRP A 36 24.06 -6.53 -5.67
CA TRP A 36 22.78 -6.98 -5.14
C TRP A 36 22.37 -6.18 -3.90
N ASP A 37 23.27 -6.00 -2.93
CA ASP A 37 23.13 -5.16 -1.74
C ASP A 37 22.64 -3.76 -2.08
N ARG A 38 23.19 -3.14 -3.13
CA ARG A 38 22.78 -1.80 -3.58
C ARG A 38 21.32 -1.78 -4.07
N ILE A 39 20.96 -2.75 -4.91
CA ILE A 39 19.59 -2.86 -5.46
C ILE A 39 18.59 -3.21 -4.34
N TYR A 40 18.97 -4.14 -3.46
CA TYR A 40 18.17 -4.58 -2.33
C TYR A 40 17.99 -3.47 -1.29
N SER A 41 19.04 -2.69 -0.98
CA SER A 41 18.96 -1.54 -0.05
C SER A 41 18.04 -0.44 -0.58
N ILE A 42 18.17 -0.07 -1.86
CA ILE A 42 17.31 0.95 -2.48
C ILE A 42 15.85 0.48 -2.48
N THR A 43 15.57 -0.74 -2.97
CA THR A 43 14.19 -1.27 -3.00
C THR A 43 13.60 -1.47 -1.61
N SER A 44 14.42 -1.80 -0.61
CA SER A 44 13.97 -1.95 0.78
C SER A 44 13.75 -0.62 1.50
N PHE A 45 14.38 0.47 1.06
CA PHE A 45 14.07 1.81 1.56
C PHE A 45 12.67 2.28 1.14
N PHE A 46 12.21 1.91 -0.08
CA PHE A 46 10.84 2.18 -0.52
C PHE A 46 9.79 1.35 0.23
N VAL A 47 9.89 0.02 0.16
CA VAL A 47 8.77 -0.89 0.54
C VAL A 47 9.08 -1.77 1.76
N GLY A 48 10.31 -1.73 2.28
CA GLY A 48 10.79 -2.62 3.35
C GLY A 48 11.55 -3.84 2.84
N THR A 49 12.12 -4.59 3.78
CA THR A 49 12.83 -5.85 3.52
C THR A 49 11.90 -6.92 2.96
N ALA A 50 12.47 -7.95 2.34
CA ALA A 50 11.73 -9.15 2.00
C ALA A 50 11.10 -9.79 3.25
N ASP A 51 9.96 -10.45 3.04
CA ASP A 51 9.25 -11.27 4.02
C ASP A 51 9.71 -12.75 3.93
N ASP A 52 10.16 -13.17 2.74
CA ASP A 52 10.92 -14.39 2.50
C ASP A 52 12.38 -14.31 3.01
N LEU A 53 13.01 -15.47 3.18
CA LEU A 53 14.47 -15.55 3.37
C LEU A 53 15.20 -15.05 2.10
N THR A 54 16.36 -14.42 2.28
CA THR A 54 17.22 -13.88 1.21
C THR A 54 18.60 -14.54 1.25
N PRO A 55 19.56 -14.18 0.37
CA PRO A 55 20.94 -14.63 0.50
C PRO A 55 21.59 -14.31 1.87
N TYR A 56 21.20 -13.24 2.57
CA TYR A 56 21.75 -12.91 3.89
C TYR A 56 21.51 -14.03 4.91
N GLU A 57 20.27 -14.53 5.02
CA GLU A 57 19.88 -15.57 5.97
C GLU A 57 20.60 -16.90 5.67
N TYR A 58 20.85 -17.19 4.39
CA TYR A 58 21.64 -18.35 3.97
C TYR A 58 23.12 -18.18 4.31
N ILE A 59 23.70 -16.99 4.12
CA ILE A 59 25.08 -16.66 4.53
C ILE A 59 25.21 -16.75 6.06
N GLU A 60 24.25 -16.24 6.85
CA GLU A 60 24.26 -16.36 8.32
C GLU A 60 24.23 -17.84 8.75
N ALA A 61 23.32 -18.65 8.20
CA ALA A 61 23.20 -20.07 8.53
C ALA A 61 24.49 -20.84 8.19
N LEU A 62 25.12 -20.56 7.05
CA LEU A 62 26.40 -21.16 6.65
C LEU A 62 27.53 -20.71 7.60
N ASN A 63 27.66 -19.41 7.87
CA ASN A 63 28.69 -18.88 8.77
C ASN A 63 28.59 -19.46 10.17
N LYS A 64 27.37 -19.69 10.66
CA LYS A 64 27.05 -20.25 11.99
C LYS A 64 27.29 -21.77 12.13
N ILE A 65 27.26 -22.52 11.03
CA ILE A 65 27.45 -23.98 11.02
C ILE A 65 28.91 -24.36 10.68
N PHE A 66 29.60 -23.55 9.87
CA PHE A 66 30.93 -23.86 9.32
C PHE A 66 32.02 -22.86 9.73
N ASP A 67 31.77 -22.01 10.73
CA ASP A 67 32.70 -20.96 11.20
C ASP A 67 33.26 -20.10 10.05
N GLY A 68 32.43 -19.75 9.07
CA GLY A 68 32.82 -19.00 7.86
C GLY A 68 33.69 -19.75 6.85
N ASN A 69 33.91 -21.06 7.02
CA ASN A 69 34.79 -21.87 6.19
C ASN A 69 34.01 -22.93 5.36
N PHE A 70 32.80 -22.60 4.89
CA PHE A 70 32.00 -23.53 4.09
C PHE A 70 32.65 -23.86 2.73
N SER A 71 32.47 -25.11 2.28
CA SER A 71 32.76 -25.52 0.91
C SER A 71 31.65 -26.43 0.38
N ILE A 72 31.26 -26.26 -0.88
CA ILE A 72 30.31 -27.17 -1.54
C ILE A 72 30.79 -28.64 -1.52
N ALA A 73 32.11 -28.86 -1.49
CA ALA A 73 32.71 -30.19 -1.38
C ALA A 73 32.48 -30.88 -0.02
N THR A 74 32.07 -30.13 1.01
CA THR A 74 31.70 -30.67 2.34
C THR A 74 30.19 -30.85 2.55
N LEU A 75 29.36 -30.48 1.56
CA LEU A 75 27.90 -30.57 1.67
C LEU A 75 27.41 -32.02 1.54
N THR A 76 27.19 -32.66 2.69
CA THR A 76 26.53 -33.99 2.78
C THR A 76 25.07 -33.85 3.19
N GLU A 77 24.29 -34.94 3.12
CA GLU A 77 22.91 -34.97 3.64
C GLU A 77 22.81 -34.52 5.11
N SER A 78 23.77 -34.91 5.95
CA SER A 78 23.87 -34.49 7.36
C SER A 78 24.04 -32.99 7.50
N GLU A 79 24.93 -32.40 6.69
CA GLU A 79 25.20 -30.96 6.72
C GLU A 79 24.04 -30.15 6.13
N LEU A 80 23.44 -30.62 5.03
CA LEU A 80 22.23 -30.02 4.46
C LEU A 80 21.05 -30.04 5.43
N SER A 81 20.95 -31.09 6.26
CA SER A 81 19.93 -31.19 7.30
C SER A 81 20.14 -30.15 8.41
N LYS A 82 21.37 -29.95 8.89
CA LYS A 82 21.70 -28.86 9.84
C LYS A 82 21.38 -27.48 9.28
N ILE A 83 21.73 -27.21 8.02
CA ILE A 83 21.43 -25.93 7.36
C ILE A 83 19.91 -25.71 7.32
N ARG A 84 19.13 -26.72 6.93
CA ARG A 84 17.65 -26.67 6.94
C ARG A 84 17.08 -26.48 8.35
N GLU A 85 17.65 -27.11 9.37
CA GLU A 85 17.25 -26.90 10.77
C GLU A 85 17.54 -25.48 11.26
N GLU A 86 18.62 -24.85 10.82
CA GLU A 86 18.94 -23.47 11.18
C GLU A 86 18.04 -22.46 10.45
N LEU A 87 17.88 -22.60 9.12
CA LEU A 87 16.98 -21.78 8.32
C LEU A 87 15.52 -21.85 8.82
N LYS A 88 15.08 -22.99 9.38
CA LYS A 88 13.76 -23.12 10.00
C LYS A 88 13.55 -22.21 11.22
N LYS A 89 14.61 -21.85 11.95
CA LYS A 89 14.58 -20.98 13.15
C LYS A 89 14.54 -19.48 12.80
N MET A 90 14.96 -19.13 11.59
CA MET A 90 14.87 -17.76 11.06
C MET A 90 13.41 -17.40 10.74
N ASN A 91 13.16 -16.14 10.36
CA ASN A 91 11.81 -15.63 10.16
C ASN A 91 10.97 -16.50 9.21
N THR A 92 9.66 -16.56 9.49
CA THR A 92 8.65 -17.13 8.59
C THR A 92 7.96 -15.96 7.89
N PRO A 93 7.69 -16.04 6.57
CA PRO A 93 6.92 -15.01 5.89
C PRO A 93 5.58 -14.80 6.62
N LYS A 94 5.22 -13.54 6.84
CA LYS A 94 3.94 -13.13 7.38
C LYS A 94 2.84 -13.16 6.32
N ILE A 95 3.20 -13.07 5.03
CA ILE A 95 2.29 -12.98 3.89
C ILE A 95 2.50 -14.18 2.94
N TYR A 96 1.42 -14.87 2.59
CA TYR A 96 1.44 -16.00 1.66
C TYR A 96 1.56 -15.53 0.20
N GLY A 97 2.79 -15.48 -0.29
CA GLY A 97 3.12 -15.12 -1.68
C GLY A 97 2.75 -16.17 -2.74
N GLY A 98 1.61 -16.85 -2.62
CA GLY A 98 1.10 -17.84 -3.59
C GLY A 98 2.01 -19.07 -3.83
N SER A 99 3.03 -19.26 -3.01
CA SER A 99 4.15 -20.18 -3.26
C SER A 99 3.81 -21.63 -2.92
N GLY A 100 3.26 -22.35 -3.89
CA GLY A 100 2.83 -23.75 -3.74
C GLY A 100 1.39 -23.83 -3.21
N ILE A 101 0.52 -24.57 -3.89
CA ILE A 101 -0.93 -24.54 -3.62
C ILE A 101 -1.22 -25.11 -2.22
N ILE A 102 -1.48 -24.23 -1.26
CA ILE A 102 -1.99 -24.58 0.06
C ILE A 102 -3.46 -25.03 -0.06
N SER A 103 -3.87 -26.05 0.69
CA SER A 103 -5.25 -26.50 0.78
C SER A 103 -5.53 -26.92 2.23
N ILE A 104 -6.48 -26.24 2.89
CA ILE A 104 -6.65 -26.33 4.35
C ILE A 104 -7.96 -27.04 4.70
N ASP A 105 -7.85 -28.33 5.05
CA ASP A 105 -8.95 -29.16 5.52
C ASP A 105 -8.63 -29.78 6.90
N PRO A 106 -9.44 -29.54 7.95
CA PRO A 106 -10.50 -28.53 8.03
C PRO A 106 -9.91 -27.11 8.07
N ALA A 107 -10.69 -26.13 7.64
CA ALA A 107 -10.33 -24.71 7.57
C ALA A 107 -10.13 -24.08 8.98
N HIS A 108 -8.95 -24.29 9.58
CA HIS A 108 -8.64 -23.88 10.96
C HIS A 108 -7.34 -23.03 11.04
N PRO A 109 -7.26 -21.96 11.86
CA PRO A 109 -6.08 -21.09 11.95
C PRO A 109 -4.78 -21.78 12.33
N GLU A 110 -4.83 -22.87 13.10
CA GLU A 110 -3.62 -23.64 13.46
C GLU A 110 -2.97 -24.26 12.23
N LYS A 111 -3.77 -24.76 11.28
CA LYS A 111 -3.29 -25.30 10.01
C LYS A 111 -2.79 -24.20 9.07
N TRP A 112 -3.38 -23.01 9.11
CA TRP A 112 -2.84 -21.86 8.38
C TRP A 112 -1.38 -21.57 8.79
N ASN A 113 -1.12 -21.54 10.11
CA ASN A 113 0.22 -21.30 10.63
C ASN A 113 1.22 -22.44 10.32
N GLU A 114 0.74 -23.69 10.33
CA GLU A 114 1.53 -24.86 9.90
C GLU A 114 1.95 -24.73 8.42
N MET A 115 0.99 -24.53 7.52
CA MET A 115 1.23 -24.42 6.06
C MET A 115 2.10 -23.21 5.71
N MET A 116 1.93 -22.06 6.38
CA MET A 116 2.76 -20.87 6.15
C MET A 116 4.25 -21.17 6.40
N ASN A 117 4.57 -21.93 7.45
CA ASN A 117 5.93 -22.31 7.79
C ASN A 117 6.58 -23.26 6.74
N GLU A 118 5.78 -23.96 5.94
CA GLU A 118 6.27 -24.82 4.85
C GLU A 118 6.56 -24.06 3.54
N THR A 119 6.07 -22.82 3.39
CA THR A 119 6.41 -21.95 2.24
C THR A 119 7.81 -21.31 2.33
N LYS A 120 8.44 -21.41 3.52
CA LYS A 120 9.74 -20.82 3.86
C LYS A 120 10.86 -21.34 2.96
N GLY A 121 11.54 -20.42 2.28
CA GLY A 121 12.75 -20.70 1.50
C GLY A 121 13.29 -19.41 0.89
N MET A 122 14.47 -19.45 0.26
CA MET A 122 15.04 -18.26 -0.36
C MET A 122 14.14 -17.67 -1.45
N ARG A 123 14.08 -16.35 -1.55
CA ARG A 123 13.75 -15.62 -2.78
C ARG A 123 14.82 -14.55 -3.02
N PHE A 124 15.49 -14.63 -4.17
CA PHE A 124 16.63 -13.76 -4.51
C PHE A 124 16.29 -12.26 -4.49
N MET A 125 15.04 -11.90 -4.82
CA MET A 125 14.44 -10.59 -4.57
C MET A 125 13.02 -10.82 -4.03
N GLY A 126 12.92 -11.29 -2.78
CA GLY A 126 11.65 -11.71 -2.17
C GLY A 126 10.57 -10.64 -2.12
N GLN A 127 9.32 -11.09 -2.00
CA GLN A 127 8.18 -10.18 -1.86
C GLN A 127 8.28 -9.41 -0.54
N ARG A 128 7.79 -8.18 -0.53
CA ARG A 128 7.97 -7.23 0.58
C ARG A 128 6.80 -7.28 1.54
N TYR A 129 7.09 -7.14 2.83
CA TYR A 129 6.04 -7.03 3.84
C TYR A 129 5.32 -5.68 3.72
N VAL A 130 4.18 -5.67 3.02
CA VAL A 130 3.27 -4.51 2.99
C VAL A 130 2.10 -4.74 3.96
N PRO A 131 1.78 -3.75 4.82
CA PRO A 131 0.89 -3.93 5.95
C PRO A 131 -0.55 -4.24 5.56
N ASP A 132 -1.01 -3.67 4.45
CA ASP A 132 -2.36 -3.83 3.91
C ASP A 132 -2.58 -5.23 3.33
N SER A 133 -1.59 -5.83 2.65
CA SER A 133 -1.68 -7.25 2.25
C SER A 133 -1.64 -8.20 3.45
N TYR A 134 -0.96 -7.83 4.55
CA TYR A 134 -1.05 -8.57 5.81
C TYR A 134 -2.43 -8.41 6.48
N ILE A 135 -2.98 -7.18 6.54
CA ILE A 135 -4.35 -6.90 7.02
C ILE A 135 -5.37 -7.73 6.22
N PHE A 136 -5.27 -7.72 4.89
CA PHE A 136 -6.10 -8.50 3.99
C PHE A 136 -6.05 -9.99 4.28
N GLN A 137 -4.86 -10.55 4.46
CA GLN A 137 -4.70 -11.95 4.82
C GLN A 137 -5.30 -12.28 6.20
N GLN A 138 -5.11 -11.40 7.20
CA GLN A 138 -5.67 -11.57 8.54
C GLN A 138 -7.21 -11.40 8.57
N LEU A 139 -7.79 -10.78 7.55
CA LEU A 139 -9.22 -10.52 7.39
C LEU A 139 -9.90 -11.34 6.27
N VAL A 140 -9.32 -12.49 5.87
CA VAL A 140 -10.01 -13.51 5.05
C VAL A 140 -10.18 -14.83 5.81
N SER A 141 -11.04 -15.72 5.32
CA SER A 141 -11.17 -17.08 5.85
C SER A 141 -9.88 -17.88 5.61
N PRO A 142 -9.41 -18.71 6.58
CA PRO A 142 -10.11 -19.16 7.79
C PRO A 142 -9.98 -18.24 9.02
N LEU A 143 -9.18 -17.17 8.96
CA LEU A 143 -8.77 -16.41 10.14
C LEU A 143 -9.91 -15.59 10.76
N VAL A 144 -10.88 -15.14 9.95
CA VAL A 144 -12.14 -14.54 10.43
C VAL A 144 -13.25 -15.56 10.74
N GLY A 145 -13.00 -16.86 10.50
CA GLY A 145 -14.04 -17.90 10.50
C GLY A 145 -14.79 -18.01 9.18
N MET A 146 -16.05 -18.44 9.23
CA MET A 146 -16.94 -18.67 8.08
C MET A 146 -18.16 -17.73 8.14
N TYR A 147 -18.87 -17.56 7.02
CA TYR A 147 -20.01 -16.64 6.95
C TYR A 147 -21.19 -17.13 7.80
N VAL A 148 -21.75 -16.22 8.60
CA VAL A 148 -22.89 -16.49 9.51
C VAL A 148 -24.08 -15.55 9.32
N GLY A 149 -23.97 -14.57 8.41
CA GLY A 149 -25.04 -13.62 8.09
C GLY A 149 -26.07 -14.15 7.07
N ASP A 150 -27.04 -13.30 6.74
CA ASP A 150 -28.10 -13.58 5.76
C ASP A 150 -27.79 -12.89 4.41
N GLY A 151 -27.52 -13.68 3.36
CA GLY A 151 -27.43 -13.20 1.98
C GLY A 151 -26.10 -13.52 1.31
N LYS A 152 -25.58 -12.55 0.53
CA LYS A 152 -24.26 -12.62 -0.11
C LYS A 152 -23.65 -11.21 -0.22
N PRO A 153 -22.89 -10.76 0.78
CA PRO A 153 -22.19 -9.47 0.75
C PRO A 153 -20.96 -9.55 -0.18
N PHE A 154 -20.29 -8.42 -0.44
CA PHE A 154 -19.23 -8.33 -1.45
C PHE A 154 -18.08 -9.32 -1.19
N THR A 155 -17.67 -9.46 0.07
CA THR A 155 -16.55 -10.31 0.50
C THR A 155 -16.83 -11.81 0.43
N MET A 156 -18.10 -12.22 0.36
CA MET A 156 -18.49 -13.64 0.47
C MET A 156 -18.50 -14.37 -0.87
N GLU A 157 -17.94 -15.57 -0.89
CA GLU A 157 -18.17 -16.57 -1.95
C GLU A 157 -18.40 -17.97 -1.34
N TYR A 158 -18.98 -18.88 -2.13
CA TYR A 158 -19.12 -20.29 -1.76
C TYR A 158 -17.89 -21.08 -2.20
N THR A 159 -17.26 -21.76 -1.24
CA THR A 159 -16.12 -22.68 -1.43
C THR A 159 -16.56 -24.13 -1.17
N GLU A 160 -15.70 -25.11 -1.45
CA GLU A 160 -15.95 -26.52 -1.03
C GLU A 160 -16.07 -26.67 0.50
N GLY A 161 -15.48 -25.76 1.28
CA GLY A 161 -15.62 -25.69 2.74
C GLY A 161 -16.86 -24.95 3.24
N GLY A 162 -17.65 -24.34 2.35
CA GLY A 162 -18.82 -23.51 2.68
C GLY A 162 -18.66 -22.03 2.31
N ALA A 163 -19.57 -21.19 2.81
CA ALA A 163 -19.55 -19.75 2.59
C ALA A 163 -18.45 -19.06 3.41
N ALA A 164 -17.54 -18.36 2.73
CA ALA A 164 -16.29 -17.87 3.31
C ALA A 164 -15.99 -16.42 2.88
N ARG A 165 -15.21 -15.69 3.69
CA ARG A 165 -14.67 -14.36 3.34
C ARG A 165 -13.50 -14.58 2.39
N CYS A 166 -13.81 -14.79 1.12
CA CYS A 166 -12.83 -15.07 0.06
C CYS A 166 -12.12 -13.80 -0.45
N PHE A 167 -12.66 -12.62 -0.14
CA PHE A 167 -12.10 -11.33 -0.53
C PHE A 167 -12.07 -10.41 0.69
N PRO A 168 -11.02 -9.60 0.86
CA PRO A 168 -11.05 -8.42 1.70
C PRO A 168 -11.74 -7.26 0.96
N ARG A 169 -11.68 -6.06 1.51
CA ARG A 169 -12.06 -4.78 0.87
C ARG A 169 -11.01 -3.71 1.13
N GLY A 170 -10.86 -2.71 0.26
CA GLY A 170 -10.02 -1.54 0.55
C GLY A 170 -10.43 -0.84 1.86
N LEU A 171 -11.73 -0.90 2.18
CA LEU A 171 -12.30 -0.47 3.46
C LEU A 171 -11.70 -1.18 4.69
N ASP A 172 -11.27 -2.44 4.59
CA ASP A 172 -10.64 -3.16 5.71
C ASP A 172 -9.33 -2.49 6.14
N VAL A 173 -8.55 -1.95 5.19
CA VAL A 173 -7.32 -1.20 5.49
C VAL A 173 -7.67 0.05 6.28
N MET A 174 -8.65 0.81 5.80
CA MET A 174 -9.08 2.07 6.43
C MET A 174 -9.70 1.83 7.81
N ALA A 175 -10.45 0.73 7.97
CA ALA A 175 -10.98 0.30 9.25
C ALA A 175 -9.86 -0.04 10.26
N VAL A 176 -8.79 -0.72 9.85
CA VAL A 176 -7.61 -0.97 10.71
C VAL A 176 -6.84 0.31 11.04
N LEU A 177 -6.70 1.24 10.08
CA LEU A 177 -6.03 2.52 10.30
C LEU A 177 -6.80 3.49 11.22
N GLY A 178 -8.05 3.18 11.56
CA GLY A 178 -8.85 3.94 12.53
C GLY A 178 -10.02 4.73 11.93
N SER A 179 -10.45 4.42 10.70
CA SER A 179 -11.72 4.90 10.17
C SER A 179 -12.88 4.08 10.74
N ASP A 180 -13.73 4.72 11.54
CA ASP A 180 -15.00 4.11 11.97
C ASP A 180 -16.08 4.21 10.88
N ASP A 181 -16.02 5.21 9.98
CA ASP A 181 -16.89 5.27 8.79
C ASP A 181 -16.69 4.05 7.88
N ALA A 182 -15.46 3.57 7.71
CA ALA A 182 -15.18 2.35 6.94
C ALA A 182 -15.76 1.11 7.62
N LEU A 183 -15.68 1.02 8.96
CA LEU A 183 -16.27 -0.08 9.73
C LEU A 183 -17.81 -0.06 9.65
N ASP A 184 -18.44 1.10 9.85
CA ASP A 184 -19.88 1.31 9.70
C ASP A 184 -20.39 0.81 8.33
N ILE A 185 -19.63 1.04 7.25
CA ILE A 185 -19.95 0.55 5.90
C ILE A 185 -19.83 -0.98 5.81
N ILE A 186 -18.74 -1.56 6.30
CA ILE A 186 -18.49 -3.02 6.29
C ILE A 186 -19.57 -3.76 7.09
N GLU A 187 -19.96 -3.25 8.27
CA GLU A 187 -21.04 -3.82 9.08
C GLU A 187 -22.41 -3.69 8.39
N LYS A 188 -22.73 -2.49 7.87
CA LYS A 188 -24.00 -2.20 7.16
C LYS A 188 -24.18 -3.02 5.88
N GLU A 189 -23.10 -3.33 5.16
CA GLU A 189 -23.13 -4.13 3.93
C GLU A 189 -22.97 -5.65 4.17
N GLY A 190 -22.85 -6.09 5.44
CA GLY A 190 -22.76 -7.51 5.83
C GLY A 190 -21.37 -8.13 5.67
N ASP A 191 -20.37 -7.34 5.31
CA ASP A 191 -18.98 -7.78 5.11
C ASP A 191 -18.22 -8.04 6.44
N ALA A 192 -18.90 -7.87 7.58
CA ALA A 192 -18.44 -8.23 8.92
C ALA A 192 -18.98 -9.57 9.46
N ASP A 193 -20.01 -10.18 8.83
CA ASP A 193 -20.77 -11.31 9.40
C ASP A 193 -20.04 -12.66 9.32
N TYR A 194 -18.87 -12.77 9.95
CA TYR A 194 -18.00 -13.95 9.93
C TYR A 194 -17.58 -14.38 11.34
N ALA A 195 -17.72 -15.68 11.62
CA ALA A 195 -17.42 -16.27 12.93
C ALA A 195 -17.01 -17.76 12.84
N GLY A 196 -16.38 -18.25 13.91
CA GLY A 196 -16.01 -19.64 14.14
C GLY A 196 -15.83 -19.90 15.65
N GLU A 197 -15.34 -21.08 16.03
CA GLU A 197 -15.25 -21.47 17.46
C GLU A 197 -14.36 -20.53 18.29
N ASN A 198 -13.29 -19.98 17.69
CA ASN A 198 -12.37 -19.04 18.33
C ASN A 198 -12.03 -17.83 17.44
N THR A 199 -12.74 -17.63 16.33
CA THR A 199 -12.47 -16.60 15.31
C THR A 199 -13.71 -15.76 15.03
N SER A 200 -13.51 -14.50 14.66
CA SER A 200 -14.54 -13.63 14.06
C SER A 200 -13.88 -12.46 13.34
N TYR A 201 -14.62 -11.79 12.45
CA TYR A 201 -14.15 -10.56 11.81
C TYR A 201 -13.71 -9.50 12.84
N HIS A 202 -14.60 -9.13 13.77
CA HIS A 202 -14.31 -8.09 14.76
C HIS A 202 -13.11 -8.44 15.67
N LYS A 203 -12.89 -9.72 16.00
CA LYS A 203 -11.74 -10.15 16.81
C LYS A 203 -10.42 -9.96 16.06
N GLN A 204 -10.39 -10.26 14.76
CA GLN A 204 -9.22 -10.02 13.91
C GLN A 204 -9.01 -8.51 13.68
N LEU A 205 -10.09 -7.75 13.46
CA LEU A 205 -10.03 -6.30 13.34
C LEU A 205 -9.54 -5.62 14.63
N GLU A 206 -10.01 -6.06 15.81
CA GLU A 206 -9.53 -5.56 17.11
C GLU A 206 -8.04 -5.89 17.32
N MET A 207 -7.61 -7.10 16.98
CA MET A 207 -6.19 -7.47 17.01
C MET A 207 -5.34 -6.55 16.13
N LEU A 208 -5.78 -6.28 14.90
CA LEU A 208 -5.07 -5.40 13.95
C LEU A 208 -5.11 -3.93 14.37
N ARG A 209 -6.27 -3.40 14.79
CA ARG A 209 -6.38 -2.03 15.35
C ARG A 209 -5.43 -1.85 16.54
N ASN A 210 -5.28 -2.86 17.39
CA ASN A 210 -4.30 -2.85 18.48
C ASN A 210 -2.83 -2.99 17.99
N GLU A 211 -2.53 -3.84 17.00
CA GLU A 211 -1.17 -3.95 16.43
C GLU A 211 -0.71 -2.63 15.82
N PHE A 212 -1.52 -2.05 14.92
CA PHE A 212 -1.21 -0.82 14.19
C PHE A 212 -1.33 0.44 15.05
N GLY A 213 -2.27 0.48 16.00
CA GLY A 213 -2.45 1.60 16.92
C GLY A 213 -1.35 1.73 17.99
N ASN A 214 -0.56 0.68 18.22
CA ASN A 214 0.60 0.72 19.13
C ASN A 214 1.94 0.99 18.42
N LEU A 215 1.97 1.11 17.08
CA LEU A 215 3.19 1.42 16.34
C LEU A 215 3.69 2.83 16.68
N SER A 216 4.98 2.93 17.02
CA SER A 216 5.64 4.22 17.26
C SER A 216 5.81 5.04 15.97
N ILE A 217 6.08 6.34 16.12
CA ILE A 217 6.38 7.23 14.99
C ILE A 217 7.61 6.73 14.20
N GLU A 218 8.58 6.11 14.86
CA GLU A 218 9.76 5.50 14.20
C GLU A 218 9.37 4.29 13.35
N GLU A 219 8.52 3.41 13.87
CA GLU A 219 8.02 2.24 13.13
C GLU A 219 7.12 2.63 11.95
N TRP A 220 6.32 3.69 12.10
CA TRP A 220 5.55 4.28 10.99
C TRP A 220 6.42 4.96 9.93
N ASN A 221 7.67 5.34 10.24
CA ASN A 221 8.61 5.96 9.30
C ASN A 221 9.80 5.03 8.95
N ARG A 222 9.63 3.71 9.11
CA ARG A 222 10.70 2.73 8.84
C ARG A 222 11.01 2.51 7.35
N ASN A 223 10.07 2.81 6.46
CA ASN A 223 10.22 2.84 5.01
C ASN A 223 9.15 3.78 4.40
N LEU A 224 9.26 4.09 3.11
CA LEU A 224 8.35 5.06 2.47
C LEU A 224 6.90 4.58 2.40
N TYR A 225 6.66 3.28 2.22
CA TYR A 225 5.31 2.70 2.15
C TYR A 225 4.54 2.86 3.47
N PHE A 226 5.19 2.58 4.61
CA PHE A 226 4.61 2.83 5.93
C PHE A 226 4.37 4.33 6.16
N GLY A 227 5.32 5.18 5.77
CA GLY A 227 5.17 6.63 5.90
C GLY A 227 4.05 7.22 5.04
N TRP A 228 3.73 6.62 3.89
CA TRP A 228 2.60 7.04 3.05
C TRP A 228 1.26 6.74 3.72
N LEU A 229 1.06 5.50 4.18
CA LEU A 229 -0.15 5.14 4.94
C LEU A 229 -0.30 5.94 6.23
N PHE A 230 0.81 6.18 6.95
CA PHE A 230 0.83 7.07 8.10
C PHE A 230 0.43 8.50 7.72
N SER A 231 0.82 8.99 6.55
CA SER A 231 0.43 10.32 6.07
C SER A 231 -1.06 10.43 5.75
N LEU A 232 -1.71 9.36 5.27
CA LEU A 232 -3.16 9.34 4.98
C LEU A 232 -4.04 9.30 6.23
N GLN A 233 -3.60 8.65 7.32
CA GLN A 233 -4.41 8.40 8.51
C GLN A 233 -5.17 9.62 9.09
N PRO A 234 -4.62 10.85 9.18
CA PRO A 234 -5.35 12.01 9.73
C PRO A 234 -6.64 12.38 8.98
N LEU A 235 -6.80 11.93 7.73
CA LEU A 235 -8.00 12.16 6.93
C LEU A 235 -9.15 11.19 7.27
N LEU A 236 -8.86 10.10 8.00
CA LEU A 236 -9.81 9.02 8.30
C LEU A 236 -10.68 9.27 9.56
N HIS A 237 -10.50 10.41 10.23
CA HIS A 237 -11.13 10.73 11.50
C HIS A 237 -12.18 11.86 11.37
N GLY A 238 -13.08 11.97 12.35
CA GLY A 238 -14.12 13.00 12.36
C GLY A 238 -13.58 14.39 12.69
N PHE A 239 -13.91 15.37 11.85
CA PHE A 239 -13.56 16.78 12.05
C PHE A 239 -14.47 17.45 13.10
N ASP A 240 -13.86 18.12 14.09
CA ASP A 240 -14.54 18.67 15.27
C ASP A 240 -14.99 20.14 15.11
N GLU A 241 -15.33 20.80 16.23
CA GLU A 241 -15.79 22.19 16.23
C GLU A 241 -14.75 23.23 15.82
N SER A 242 -13.47 22.87 15.68
CA SER A 242 -12.41 23.76 15.17
C SER A 242 -12.35 23.83 13.63
N TYR A 243 -12.83 22.82 12.92
CA TYR A 243 -12.74 22.72 11.46
C TYR A 243 -13.90 23.45 10.75
N PRO A 244 -13.74 23.90 9.49
CA PRO A 244 -14.81 24.46 8.66
C PRO A 244 -16.08 23.59 8.63
N VAL A 245 -17.26 24.22 8.66
CA VAL A 245 -18.56 23.54 8.85
C VAL A 245 -18.82 22.43 7.83
N PHE A 246 -18.41 22.60 6.57
CA PHE A 246 -18.60 21.59 5.54
C PHE A 246 -17.79 20.31 5.79
N MET A 247 -16.61 20.40 6.43
CA MET A 247 -15.76 19.24 6.74
C MET A 247 -16.40 18.32 7.80
N ARG A 248 -17.24 18.88 8.67
CA ARG A 248 -17.96 18.15 9.74
C ARG A 248 -19.13 17.29 9.21
N SER A 249 -19.43 17.35 7.91
CA SER A 249 -20.51 16.60 7.28
C SER A 249 -20.20 15.10 7.16
N LYS A 250 -21.21 14.28 6.83
CA LYS A 250 -20.98 12.85 6.55
C LYS A 250 -20.35 12.68 5.18
N GLU A 251 -20.90 13.44 4.23
CA GLU A 251 -20.55 13.50 2.82
C GLU A 251 -19.06 13.86 2.65
N TRP A 252 -18.54 14.78 3.47
CA TRP A 252 -17.12 15.13 3.45
C TRP A 252 -16.21 14.03 4.01
N ARG A 253 -16.59 13.37 5.11
CA ARG A 253 -15.82 12.21 5.63
C ARG A 253 -15.80 11.04 4.64
N TYR A 254 -16.89 10.84 3.89
CA TYR A 254 -16.93 9.87 2.80
C TYR A 254 -16.06 10.31 1.59
N LYS A 255 -15.96 11.62 1.28
CA LYS A 255 -14.95 12.16 0.35
C LYS A 255 -13.53 11.87 0.82
N GLU A 256 -13.21 12.03 2.10
CA GLU A 256 -11.86 11.74 2.60
C GLU A 256 -11.56 10.25 2.54
N LEU A 257 -12.50 9.40 2.94
CA LEU A 257 -12.37 7.94 2.81
C LEU A 257 -12.12 7.52 1.34
N GLN A 258 -12.89 8.07 0.39
CA GLN A 258 -12.65 7.89 -1.05
C GLN A 258 -11.28 8.41 -1.51
N THR A 259 -10.80 9.52 -0.94
CA THR A 259 -9.48 10.11 -1.26
C THR A 259 -8.34 9.23 -0.72
N CYS A 260 -8.46 8.67 0.48
CA CYS A 260 -7.50 7.72 1.04
C CYS A 260 -7.47 6.41 0.26
N LEU A 261 -8.63 5.87 -0.14
CA LEU A 261 -8.73 4.65 -0.93
C LEU A 261 -8.12 4.81 -2.33
N ALA A 262 -8.35 5.96 -2.99
CA ALA A 262 -7.68 6.29 -4.24
C ALA A 262 -6.16 6.38 -4.05
N SER A 263 -5.66 7.13 -3.06
CA SER A 263 -4.21 7.27 -2.86
C SER A 263 -3.51 5.97 -2.42
N TRP A 264 -4.20 5.09 -1.70
CA TRP A 264 -3.70 3.73 -1.43
C TRP A 264 -3.69 2.87 -2.71
N THR A 265 -4.67 3.02 -3.60
CA THR A 265 -4.66 2.37 -4.92
C THR A 265 -3.47 2.83 -5.77
N GLU A 266 -3.16 4.13 -5.78
CA GLU A 266 -1.95 4.66 -6.44
C GLU A 266 -0.65 4.07 -5.84
N LEU A 267 -0.56 3.98 -4.51
CA LEU A 267 0.57 3.34 -3.81
C LEU A 267 0.74 1.85 -4.18
N ARG A 268 -0.37 1.12 -4.36
CA ARG A 268 -0.35 -0.27 -4.83
C ARG A 268 0.12 -0.34 -6.28
N HIS A 269 -0.43 0.48 -7.17
CA HIS A 269 -0.03 0.50 -8.57
C HIS A 269 1.46 0.83 -8.76
N ASP A 270 1.98 1.87 -8.09
CA ASP A 270 3.38 2.29 -8.24
C ASP A 270 4.40 1.27 -7.66
N THR A 271 3.94 0.28 -6.89
CA THR A 271 4.76 -0.84 -6.39
C THR A 271 4.63 -2.13 -7.22
N ILE A 272 3.85 -2.14 -8.32
CA ILE A 272 3.56 -3.32 -9.17
C ILE A 272 4.51 -3.51 -10.40
N LEU A 273 5.45 -2.59 -10.65
CA LEU A 273 6.64 -2.73 -11.53
C LEU A 273 6.49 -2.56 -13.08
N TYR A 274 6.14 -1.34 -13.51
CA TYR A 274 6.68 -0.60 -14.68
C TYR A 274 6.73 -1.19 -16.13
N ALA A 275 5.93 -0.61 -17.06
CA ALA A 275 6.24 -0.42 -18.49
C ALA A 275 5.38 0.72 -19.11
N LYS A 276 5.83 1.39 -20.21
CA LYS A 276 5.25 2.60 -20.89
C LYS A 276 5.63 2.58 -22.42
N GLN A 277 5.22 3.39 -23.42
CA GLN A 277 4.74 4.79 -23.53
C GLN A 277 4.27 5.16 -24.99
N SER A 278 3.35 6.13 -25.23
CA SER A 278 3.13 6.81 -26.56
C SER A 278 2.43 8.21 -26.48
N TYR A 279 2.31 8.99 -27.58
CA TYR A 279 2.07 10.46 -27.58
C TYR A 279 1.14 11.07 -28.66
N THR A 280 0.50 12.22 -28.35
CA THR A 280 0.48 13.52 -29.12
C THR A 280 -0.24 14.62 -28.30
N ALA A 281 -0.01 15.93 -28.54
CA ALA A 281 -0.42 17.04 -27.63
C ALA A 281 -0.89 18.35 -28.32
N ARG A 282 -1.57 19.26 -27.58
CA ARG A 282 -1.64 20.71 -27.93
C ARG A 282 -2.11 21.67 -26.81
N LEU A 283 -1.40 22.81 -26.71
CA LEU A 283 -1.77 24.21 -26.30
C LEU A 283 -2.76 24.50 -25.13
N THR A 284 -2.38 25.48 -24.30
CA THR A 284 -3.19 26.11 -23.24
C THR A 284 -3.13 27.66 -23.32
N ALA A 285 -3.84 28.35 -22.42
CA ALA A 285 -3.81 29.81 -22.23
C ALA A 285 -3.80 30.17 -20.73
N MET A 286 -3.41 31.40 -20.37
CA MET A 286 -3.32 31.84 -18.96
C MET A 286 -4.70 31.95 -18.29
N PRO A 287 -4.86 31.43 -17.05
CA PRO A 287 -6.08 31.62 -16.25
C PRO A 287 -6.13 33.02 -15.59
N VAL A 288 -7.30 33.35 -15.03
CA VAL A 288 -7.53 34.56 -14.22
C VAL A 288 -7.17 34.28 -12.75
N LYS A 289 -6.68 35.29 -12.02
CA LYS A 289 -6.49 35.19 -10.56
C LYS A 289 -7.79 34.77 -9.86
N SER A 290 -7.70 33.77 -8.98
CA SER A 290 -8.75 33.37 -8.05
C SER A 290 -8.20 33.41 -6.60
N LYS A 291 -9.10 33.48 -5.60
CA LYS A 291 -8.75 32.98 -4.26
C LYS A 291 -8.59 31.46 -4.39
N GLY A 292 -7.56 30.90 -3.75
CA GLY A 292 -7.41 29.46 -3.58
C GLY A 292 -7.82 29.03 -2.17
N TYR A 293 -7.83 27.72 -1.94
CA TYR A 293 -8.14 27.10 -0.67
C TYR A 293 -7.18 25.94 -0.42
N VAL A 294 -6.85 25.68 0.85
CA VAL A 294 -6.12 24.51 1.33
C VAL A 294 -6.99 23.89 2.40
N GLU A 295 -7.26 22.59 2.29
CA GLU A 295 -8.05 21.85 3.28
C GLU A 295 -7.25 21.81 4.59
N PRO A 296 -7.73 22.43 5.70
CA PRO A 296 -6.88 22.73 6.84
C PRO A 296 -6.63 21.50 7.71
N VAL A 297 -5.75 20.61 7.26
CA VAL A 297 -5.34 19.37 7.94
C VAL A 297 -3.83 19.41 8.23
N PRO A 298 -3.38 20.15 9.28
CA PRO A 298 -1.95 20.34 9.55
C PRO A 298 -1.18 19.03 9.69
N GLU A 299 -1.77 18.01 10.32
CA GLU A 299 -1.08 16.75 10.56
C GLU A 299 -0.80 15.97 9.26
N PHE A 300 -1.73 15.98 8.30
CA PHE A 300 -1.52 15.40 6.97
C PHE A 300 -0.31 16.05 6.27
N TYR A 301 -0.28 17.38 6.19
CA TYR A 301 0.84 18.09 5.54
C TYR A 301 2.16 17.93 6.30
N LEU A 302 2.13 17.83 7.63
CA LEU A 302 3.33 17.59 8.44
C LEU A 302 3.89 16.18 8.20
N ARG A 303 3.04 15.14 8.25
CA ARG A 303 3.45 13.75 7.99
C ARG A 303 3.96 13.58 6.55
N LEU A 304 3.24 14.10 5.56
CA LEU A 304 3.64 14.04 4.14
C LEU A 304 4.93 14.83 3.87
N LYS A 305 5.12 16.00 4.50
CA LYS A 305 6.38 16.75 4.44
C LYS A 305 7.54 15.97 5.08
N ALA A 306 7.31 15.28 6.20
CA ALA A 306 8.32 14.41 6.80
C ALA A 306 8.72 13.27 5.86
N LEU A 307 7.75 12.63 5.20
CA LEU A 307 7.96 11.58 4.21
C LEU A 307 8.77 12.06 2.98
N VAL A 308 8.49 13.25 2.45
CA VAL A 308 9.27 13.83 1.33
C VAL A 308 10.71 14.12 1.77
N ASN A 309 10.93 14.64 2.99
CA ASN A 309 12.28 14.86 3.53
C ASN A 309 13.01 13.54 3.81
N MET A 310 12.32 12.50 4.30
CA MET A 310 12.87 11.15 4.44
C MET A 310 13.30 10.60 3.07
N THR A 311 12.43 10.69 2.06
CA THR A 311 12.68 10.26 0.67
C THR A 311 13.94 10.93 0.11
N LEU A 312 14.02 12.27 0.20
CA LEU A 312 15.15 13.06 -0.25
C LEU A 312 16.45 12.63 0.44
N ASN A 313 16.48 12.60 1.77
CA ASN A 313 17.69 12.29 2.53
C ASN A 313 18.15 10.84 2.35
N GLY A 314 17.22 9.87 2.29
CA GLY A 314 17.52 8.46 2.08
C GLY A 314 18.06 8.18 0.67
N LEU A 315 17.39 8.67 -0.38
CA LEU A 315 17.88 8.45 -1.75
C LEU A 315 19.17 9.25 -2.04
N LYS A 316 19.39 10.38 -1.37
CA LYS A 316 20.66 11.12 -1.41
C LYS A 316 21.79 10.37 -0.71
N SER A 317 21.56 9.79 0.47
CA SER A 317 22.56 8.97 1.17
C SER A 317 22.91 7.67 0.42
N LEU A 318 21.96 7.18 -0.40
CA LEU A 318 22.14 6.04 -1.29
C LEU A 318 22.72 6.40 -2.67
N ASP A 319 23.13 7.65 -2.94
CA ASP A 319 23.64 8.09 -4.26
C ASP A 319 22.67 7.71 -5.41
N ALA A 320 21.38 7.94 -5.20
CA ALA A 320 20.28 7.50 -6.07
C ALA A 320 19.47 8.66 -6.67
N LEU A 321 19.89 9.91 -6.43
CA LEU A 321 19.29 11.13 -6.99
C LEU A 321 20.29 11.91 -7.84
N ASN A 322 19.79 12.59 -8.86
CA ASN A 322 20.49 13.71 -9.51
C ASN A 322 19.91 15.06 -9.05
N GLU A 323 20.67 16.14 -9.28
CA GLU A 323 20.31 17.53 -8.91
C GLU A 323 18.86 17.90 -9.28
N SER A 324 18.36 17.44 -10.44
CA SER A 324 17.00 17.77 -10.87
C SER A 324 15.92 17.06 -10.03
N GLN A 325 16.20 15.86 -9.52
CA GLN A 325 15.29 15.12 -8.64
C GLN A 325 15.32 15.68 -7.22
N GLU A 326 16.51 16.03 -6.70
CA GLU A 326 16.66 16.71 -5.42
C GLU A 326 15.86 18.01 -5.39
N TYR A 327 16.06 18.88 -6.39
CA TYR A 327 15.33 20.15 -6.53
C TYR A 327 13.80 19.97 -6.53
N ARG A 328 13.27 18.93 -7.19
CA ARG A 328 11.82 18.67 -7.24
C ARG A 328 11.29 18.19 -5.88
N MET A 329 12.06 17.40 -5.13
CA MET A 329 11.71 16.99 -3.76
C MET A 329 11.80 18.15 -2.77
N GLU A 330 12.83 19.00 -2.86
CA GLU A 330 12.96 20.22 -2.06
C GLU A 330 11.79 21.19 -2.35
N LYS A 331 11.42 21.36 -3.63
CA LYS A 331 10.28 22.20 -4.02
C LYS A 331 8.94 21.63 -3.53
N LEU A 332 8.74 20.31 -3.57
CA LEU A 332 7.57 19.65 -2.99
C LEU A 332 7.51 19.85 -1.47
N ALA A 333 8.63 19.68 -0.76
CA ALA A 333 8.71 19.92 0.68
C ALA A 333 8.40 21.39 1.05
N SER A 334 8.73 22.36 0.18
CA SER A 334 8.34 23.77 0.33
C SER A 334 6.84 23.99 0.12
N ILE A 335 6.22 23.36 -0.88
CA ILE A 335 4.77 23.46 -1.14
C ILE A 335 3.99 22.92 0.07
N LEU A 336 4.42 21.79 0.64
CA LEU A 336 3.82 21.19 1.84
C LEU A 336 4.05 22.03 3.11
N ASP A 337 5.19 22.71 3.21
CA ASP A 337 5.48 23.65 4.31
C ASP A 337 4.60 24.92 4.25
N GLU A 338 4.24 25.39 3.06
CA GLU A 338 3.30 26.49 2.87
C GLU A 338 1.85 26.03 3.16
N ALA A 339 1.43 24.87 2.67
CA ALA A 339 0.11 24.29 2.97
C ALA A 339 -0.10 24.02 4.47
N LEU A 340 0.93 23.51 5.16
CA LEU A 340 0.95 23.34 6.61
C LEU A 340 0.70 24.66 7.36
N LYS A 341 1.37 25.75 6.95
CA LYS A 341 1.21 27.07 7.57
C LYS A 341 -0.18 27.65 7.32
N ILE A 342 -0.70 27.55 6.10
CA ILE A 342 -2.07 27.96 5.77
C ILE A 342 -3.07 27.22 6.66
N SER A 343 -2.90 25.90 6.82
CA SER A 343 -3.78 25.07 7.65
C SER A 343 -3.79 25.47 9.12
N ILE A 344 -2.62 25.81 9.68
CA ILE A 344 -2.50 26.28 11.08
C ILE A 344 -3.12 27.67 11.24
N ASP A 345 -2.83 28.60 10.32
CA ASP A 345 -3.34 29.97 10.38
C ASP A 345 -4.87 30.03 10.18
N GLU A 346 -5.44 29.17 9.34
CA GLU A 346 -6.90 29.00 9.16
C GLU A 346 -7.58 28.49 10.44
N LEU A 347 -7.07 27.40 11.06
CA LEU A 347 -7.65 26.85 12.31
C LEU A 347 -7.45 27.77 13.53
N GLU A 348 -6.40 28.61 13.53
CA GLU A 348 -6.22 29.68 14.51
C GLU A 348 -7.03 30.96 14.20
N GLY A 349 -7.83 30.97 13.12
CA GLY A 349 -8.74 32.06 12.76
C GLY A 349 -8.05 33.33 12.26
N LYS A 350 -6.88 33.21 11.63
CA LYS A 350 -6.09 34.33 11.06
C LYS A 350 -6.46 34.57 9.59
N SER A 351 -6.11 35.75 9.07
CA SER A 351 -6.27 36.04 7.64
C SER A 351 -5.24 35.29 6.80
N ILE A 352 -5.71 34.43 5.90
CA ILE A 352 -4.90 33.73 4.89
C ILE A 352 -4.54 34.60 3.67
N GLU A 353 -4.91 35.89 3.64
CA GLU A 353 -4.60 36.79 2.51
C GLU A 353 -3.11 36.93 2.22
N GLN A 354 -2.24 36.74 3.23
CA GLN A 354 -0.78 36.74 3.06
C GLN A 354 -0.27 35.63 2.12
N TYR A 355 -1.09 34.62 1.81
CA TYR A 355 -0.76 33.49 0.95
C TYR A 355 -1.27 33.63 -0.51
N GLU A 356 -1.73 34.81 -0.96
CA GLU A 356 -2.18 35.02 -2.36
C GLU A 356 -1.15 34.52 -3.40
N THR A 357 0.14 34.71 -3.13
CA THR A 357 1.25 34.26 -4.00
C THR A 357 1.35 32.72 -4.08
N PHE A 358 1.06 32.00 -2.99
CA PHE A 358 1.01 30.54 -2.99
C PHE A 358 -0.13 30.05 -3.88
N PHE A 359 -1.35 30.54 -3.64
CA PHE A 359 -2.53 30.14 -4.42
C PHE A 359 -2.40 30.46 -5.90
N THR A 360 -1.91 31.66 -6.25
CA THR A 360 -1.73 32.07 -7.65
C THR A 360 -0.55 31.38 -8.34
N GLY A 361 0.49 30.98 -7.60
CA GLY A 361 1.65 30.24 -8.11
C GLY A 361 1.52 28.72 -8.04
N PHE A 362 0.45 28.16 -7.45
CA PHE A 362 0.34 26.72 -7.15
C PHE A 362 0.43 25.85 -8.41
N ILE A 363 -0.30 26.21 -9.47
CA ILE A 363 -0.30 25.45 -10.74
C ILE A 363 1.09 25.44 -11.40
N ASP A 364 1.82 26.56 -11.36
CA ASP A 364 3.19 26.63 -11.86
C ASP A 364 4.16 25.82 -10.98
N ALA A 365 3.97 25.84 -9.65
CA ALA A 365 4.77 25.06 -8.71
C ALA A 365 4.56 23.54 -8.87
N ILE A 366 3.33 23.08 -9.10
CA ILE A 366 3.02 21.69 -9.47
C ILE A 366 3.58 21.36 -10.86
N SER A 367 3.49 22.27 -11.83
CA SER A 367 4.09 22.10 -13.15
C SER A 367 5.62 21.93 -13.11
N ASP A 368 6.30 22.63 -12.20
CA ASP A 368 7.77 22.51 -12.02
C ASP A 368 8.20 21.20 -11.35
N ILE A 369 7.46 20.67 -10.36
CA ILE A 369 7.77 19.36 -9.76
C ILE A 369 7.37 18.17 -10.64
N THR A 370 6.43 18.36 -11.58
CA THR A 370 6.08 17.37 -12.60
C THR A 370 6.91 17.49 -13.90
N ARG A 371 7.75 18.54 -14.01
CA ARG A 371 8.47 18.88 -15.23
C ARG A 371 9.46 17.80 -15.65
N GLY A 372 9.19 17.17 -16.80
CA GLY A 372 10.01 16.11 -17.40
C GLY A 372 9.45 14.70 -17.23
N TYR A 373 8.40 14.52 -16.41
CA TYR A 373 7.56 13.33 -16.46
C TYR A 373 6.58 13.42 -17.64
N ASN A 374 6.13 12.27 -18.15
CA ASN A 374 5.11 12.22 -19.20
C ASN A 374 3.70 12.09 -18.58
N ARG A 375 2.63 12.35 -19.35
CA ARG A 375 1.24 12.35 -18.83
C ARG A 375 0.88 11.04 -18.09
N GLU A 376 1.40 9.92 -18.58
CA GLU A 376 1.22 8.57 -18.05
C GLU A 376 1.89 8.33 -16.68
N ALA A 377 2.79 9.21 -16.26
CA ALA A 377 3.41 9.26 -14.93
C ALA A 377 2.81 10.37 -14.04
N ILE A 378 1.75 11.03 -14.51
CA ILE A 378 0.91 12.00 -13.77
C ILE A 378 -0.59 11.80 -14.13
N LYS A 379 -0.98 10.56 -14.46
CA LYS A 379 -2.37 10.19 -14.73
C LYS A 379 -2.99 9.70 -13.42
N THR A 380 -4.26 10.02 -13.18
CA THR A 380 -5.03 9.43 -12.07
C THR A 380 -5.67 8.11 -12.48
N THR A 381 -5.91 7.89 -13.78
CA THR A 381 -6.54 6.67 -14.29
C THR A 381 -5.58 5.47 -14.25
N MET A 382 -5.76 4.61 -13.25
CA MET A 382 -4.98 3.37 -13.08
C MET A 382 -5.76 2.29 -12.31
N VAL A 383 -5.31 1.04 -12.42
CA VAL A 383 -5.90 -0.14 -11.74
C VAL A 383 -4.83 -1.02 -11.11
N ALA A 384 -5.12 -1.62 -9.95
CA ALA A 384 -4.21 -2.52 -9.23
C ALA A 384 -4.90 -3.81 -8.75
N ASP A 385 -4.33 -4.98 -9.05
CA ASP A 385 -4.65 -6.22 -8.32
C ASP A 385 -4.12 -6.09 -6.89
N VAL A 386 -5.04 -6.11 -5.93
CA VAL A 386 -4.68 -5.99 -4.51
C VAL A 386 -4.77 -7.30 -3.73
N HIS A 387 -5.53 -8.28 -4.24
CA HIS A 387 -5.74 -9.59 -3.64
C HIS A 387 -6.16 -10.63 -4.69
N THR A 388 -5.67 -11.86 -4.57
CA THR A 388 -6.01 -12.97 -5.50
C THR A 388 -6.58 -14.17 -4.75
N ASP A 389 -7.84 -14.51 -5.02
CA ASP A 389 -8.55 -15.66 -4.45
C ASP A 389 -8.42 -16.90 -5.35
N LEU A 390 -7.82 -17.95 -4.81
CA LEU A 390 -7.64 -19.24 -5.47
C LEU A 390 -8.86 -20.17 -5.33
N ASN A 391 -9.87 -19.82 -4.53
CA ASN A 391 -11.10 -20.61 -4.39
C ASN A 391 -12.07 -20.38 -5.57
N THR A 392 -12.25 -19.12 -5.97
CA THR A 392 -13.13 -18.73 -7.09
C THR A 392 -12.38 -18.35 -8.36
N MET A 393 -11.05 -18.38 -8.34
CA MET A 393 -10.16 -18.01 -9.45
C MET A 393 -10.35 -16.56 -9.93
N LYS A 394 -10.48 -15.62 -8.99
CA LYS A 394 -10.67 -14.19 -9.23
C LYS A 394 -9.67 -13.34 -8.44
N CYS A 395 -9.41 -12.13 -8.91
CA CYS A 395 -8.73 -11.06 -8.17
C CYS A 395 -9.74 -10.01 -7.64
N LEU A 396 -9.32 -9.28 -6.60
CA LEU A 396 -9.84 -7.96 -6.24
C LEU A 396 -8.99 -6.93 -6.97
N GLU A 397 -9.63 -6.05 -7.73
CA GLU A 397 -8.98 -4.94 -8.41
C GLU A 397 -9.56 -3.62 -7.90
N GLU A 398 -8.66 -2.70 -7.59
CA GLU A 398 -8.94 -1.35 -7.12
C GLU A 398 -8.60 -0.38 -8.26
N GLY A 399 -9.51 0.53 -8.57
CA GLY A 399 -9.38 1.47 -9.68
C GLY A 399 -9.52 2.92 -9.24
N VAL A 400 -8.63 3.78 -9.74
CA VAL A 400 -8.77 5.24 -9.68
C VAL A 400 -9.22 5.72 -11.05
N GLY A 401 -10.23 6.59 -11.09
CA GLY A 401 -10.84 7.04 -12.35
C GLY A 401 -10.39 8.43 -12.81
N TYR A 402 -11.27 9.07 -13.58
CA TYR A 402 -11.16 10.51 -13.84
C TYR A 402 -11.49 11.32 -12.57
N ILE A 403 -10.88 12.50 -12.46
CA ILE A 403 -11.14 13.44 -11.37
C ILE A 403 -12.56 14.02 -11.46
N ASP A 404 -13.26 13.99 -10.34
CA ASP A 404 -14.57 14.63 -10.17
C ASP A 404 -14.41 16.09 -9.72
N LEU A 405 -15.47 16.89 -9.84
CA LEU A 405 -15.49 18.29 -9.39
C LEU A 405 -16.28 18.44 -8.09
N VAL A 406 -15.60 18.81 -7.01
CA VAL A 406 -16.25 19.26 -5.77
C VAL A 406 -16.51 20.77 -5.83
N ILE A 407 -17.61 21.21 -5.20
CA ILE A 407 -17.89 22.64 -4.93
C ILE A 407 -18.23 22.76 -3.45
N VAL A 408 -17.43 23.53 -2.71
CA VAL A 408 -17.61 23.76 -1.27
C VAL A 408 -18.00 25.21 -0.98
N ALA A 409 -18.88 25.40 -0.01
CA ALA A 409 -19.18 26.70 0.58
C ALA A 409 -18.45 26.83 1.92
N TYR A 410 -17.68 27.90 2.10
CA TYR A 410 -16.95 28.20 3.34
C TYR A 410 -17.06 29.68 3.70
N GLU A 411 -16.87 30.01 4.98
CA GLU A 411 -16.94 31.37 5.48
C GLU A 411 -15.52 31.89 5.79
N ASP A 412 -15.14 33.01 5.18
CA ASP A 412 -13.91 33.75 5.47
C ASP A 412 -14.29 35.19 5.85
N ASN A 413 -13.93 35.59 7.08
CA ASN A 413 -14.20 36.91 7.65
C ASN A 413 -15.66 37.40 7.48
N GLY A 414 -16.63 36.51 7.72
CA GLY A 414 -18.07 36.83 7.60
C GLY A 414 -18.62 36.86 6.17
N ASN A 415 -17.83 36.45 5.17
CA ASN A 415 -18.24 36.35 3.77
C ASN A 415 -18.27 34.88 3.35
N ILE A 416 -19.36 34.46 2.71
CA ILE A 416 -19.46 33.09 2.15
C ILE A 416 -18.82 33.08 0.76
N TYR A 417 -17.83 32.21 0.58
CA TYR A 417 -17.17 31.94 -0.69
C TYR A 417 -17.54 30.56 -1.22
N LEU A 418 -17.47 30.39 -2.55
CA LEU A 418 -17.54 29.10 -3.22
C LEU A 418 -16.18 28.77 -3.80
N SER A 419 -15.58 27.68 -3.34
CA SER A 419 -14.39 27.07 -3.95
C SER A 419 -14.80 25.85 -4.76
N ALA A 420 -14.16 25.64 -5.91
CA ALA A 420 -14.35 24.47 -6.74
C ALA A 420 -12.99 23.84 -7.06
N GLY A 421 -12.89 22.52 -6.96
CA GLY A 421 -11.63 21.80 -7.08
C GLY A 421 -11.78 20.34 -7.50
N PRO A 422 -10.70 19.70 -7.96
CA PRO A 422 -10.72 18.29 -8.29
C PRO A 422 -10.73 17.42 -7.03
N ILE A 423 -11.48 16.32 -7.06
CA ILE A 423 -11.39 15.23 -6.09
C ILE A 423 -11.19 13.89 -6.82
N PHE A 424 -10.63 12.91 -6.12
CA PHE A 424 -10.47 11.56 -6.67
C PHE A 424 -11.80 10.81 -6.76
N SER A 425 -11.92 9.97 -7.78
CA SER A 425 -12.88 8.87 -7.84
C SER A 425 -12.16 7.56 -7.53
N TYR A 426 -12.89 6.60 -6.93
CA TYR A 426 -12.38 5.30 -6.50
C TYR A 426 -13.39 4.21 -6.85
N TYR A 427 -12.93 2.99 -7.13
CA TYR A 427 -13.76 1.87 -7.55
C TYR A 427 -13.16 0.55 -7.07
N GLU A 428 -14.01 -0.34 -6.57
CA GLU A 428 -13.64 -1.63 -5.98
C GLU A 428 -14.44 -2.74 -6.68
N PHE A 429 -13.77 -3.72 -7.31
CA PHE A 429 -14.45 -4.76 -8.08
C PHE A 429 -13.65 -6.07 -8.18
N LYS A 430 -14.33 -7.17 -8.54
CA LYS A 430 -13.69 -8.48 -8.75
C LYS A 430 -13.58 -8.81 -10.24
N GLN A 431 -12.44 -9.34 -10.68
CA GLN A 431 -12.24 -9.85 -12.05
C GLN A 431 -11.77 -11.31 -12.07
N PRO A 432 -11.93 -12.05 -13.18
CA PRO A 432 -11.27 -13.33 -13.38
C PRO A 432 -9.74 -13.19 -13.39
N ILE A 433 -9.01 -14.15 -12.79
CA ILE A 433 -7.54 -14.17 -12.75
C ILE A 433 -6.89 -14.13 -14.14
N ASP A 434 -7.59 -14.65 -15.15
CA ASP A 434 -7.16 -14.71 -16.55
C ASP A 434 -7.59 -13.50 -17.41
N ASP A 435 -8.43 -12.60 -16.89
CA ASP A 435 -8.84 -11.36 -17.56
C ASP A 435 -8.59 -10.09 -16.71
N ARG A 436 -7.55 -10.13 -15.87
CA ARG A 436 -7.04 -8.96 -15.14
C ARG A 436 -7.01 -7.70 -16.00
N LEU A 437 -7.36 -6.56 -15.40
CA LEU A 437 -7.28 -5.30 -16.10
C LEU A 437 -5.84 -4.78 -16.20
N THR A 438 -5.56 -4.13 -17.32
CA THR A 438 -4.45 -3.18 -17.44
C THR A 438 -5.04 -1.77 -17.44
N ASP A 439 -4.22 -0.76 -17.19
CA ASP A 439 -4.67 0.63 -17.21
C ASP A 439 -5.35 1.02 -18.53
N GLU A 440 -4.93 0.45 -19.67
CA GLU A 440 -5.55 0.70 -20.96
C GLU A 440 -6.97 0.10 -21.03
N LYS A 441 -7.17 -1.13 -20.56
CA LYS A 441 -8.53 -1.71 -20.46
C LYS A 441 -9.41 -0.89 -19.51
N TRP A 442 -8.85 -0.44 -18.40
CA TRP A 442 -9.56 0.37 -17.40
C TRP A 442 -9.98 1.74 -17.96
N GLU A 443 -9.11 2.40 -18.73
CA GLU A 443 -9.46 3.62 -19.45
C GLU A 443 -10.45 3.36 -20.62
N GLU A 444 -10.34 2.24 -21.34
CA GLU A 444 -11.32 1.86 -22.39
C GLU A 444 -12.71 1.53 -21.83
N MET A 445 -12.80 1.02 -20.60
CA MET A 445 -14.05 0.90 -19.83
C MET A 445 -14.61 2.26 -19.37
N GLY A 446 -13.91 3.36 -19.68
CA GLY A 446 -14.33 4.74 -19.43
C GLY A 446 -14.24 5.18 -17.97
N ALA A 447 -13.61 4.38 -17.10
CA ALA A 447 -13.64 4.49 -15.64
C ALA A 447 -15.07 4.53 -15.01
N PHE A 448 -16.13 4.21 -15.77
CA PHE A 448 -17.50 4.14 -15.27
C PHE A 448 -17.83 2.74 -14.71
N SER A 449 -17.03 2.30 -13.74
CA SER A 449 -17.45 1.23 -12.84
C SER A 449 -18.64 1.71 -11.99
N THR A 450 -19.47 0.79 -11.50
CA THR A 450 -20.67 1.15 -10.75
C THR A 450 -20.27 1.52 -9.32
N LEU A 451 -20.29 2.82 -8.99
CA LEU A 451 -20.01 3.34 -7.64
C LEU A 451 -20.72 2.53 -6.55
N ALA A 452 -19.97 2.14 -5.52
CA ALA A 452 -20.50 1.37 -4.40
C ALA A 452 -21.62 2.13 -3.68
N PRO A 453 -22.57 1.44 -2.99
CA PRO A 453 -23.75 2.10 -2.42
C PRO A 453 -23.43 3.24 -1.45
N TRP A 454 -22.34 3.13 -0.68
CA TRP A 454 -21.86 4.20 0.21
C TRP A 454 -21.30 5.41 -0.55
N GLN A 455 -20.61 5.21 -1.69
CA GLN A 455 -20.07 6.31 -2.50
C GLN A 455 -21.18 7.15 -3.13
N GLN A 456 -22.31 6.53 -3.46
CA GLN A 456 -23.51 7.24 -3.96
C GLN A 456 -24.14 8.17 -2.91
N GLU A 457 -23.67 8.16 -1.65
CA GLU A 457 -24.02 9.17 -0.63
C GLU A 457 -23.15 10.44 -0.71
N ILE A 458 -22.02 10.43 -1.44
CA ILE A 458 -21.15 11.61 -1.69
C ILE A 458 -21.77 12.54 -2.75
N TYR A 459 -22.41 11.96 -3.77
CA TYR A 459 -22.91 12.69 -4.94
C TYR A 459 -24.37 13.16 -4.75
N PRO A 460 -24.73 14.39 -5.16
CA PRO A 460 -26.10 14.89 -5.08
C PRO A 460 -27.05 14.11 -6.01
N LYS A 461 -28.32 13.97 -5.58
CA LYS A 461 -29.39 13.22 -6.24
C LYS A 461 -30.36 14.10 -7.03
#